data_AF-A0A0S2KNQ3-F1
#
_entry.id   AF-A0A0S2KNQ3-F1
#
_cell.length_a   1.000
_cell.length_b   1.000
_cell.length_c   1.000
_cell.angle_alpha   90.00
_cell.angle_beta   90.00
_cell.angle_gamma   90.00
#
_symmetry.space_group_name_H-M   'P 1'
#
loop_
_entity.id
_entity.type
_entity.pdbx_description
1 polymer ?
#
loop_
_entity_poly.entity_id
_entity_poly.type
_entity_poly.pdbx_seq_one_letter_code
_entity_poly.pdbx_strand_id
1 'polypeptide(L)'
;MTHFNLHLGRWQTATLVSLLFIGVAHAQSNAGAQKSKKESSQTNKEENNRNVMLNAASANGPREIQIGLPSADVNVLENGLPVTYATNPHSVNTIWRGDASLSHQGLLKISETAITTGNIGYAVNSFTRLGQEGFNGLLNYKTNHFGLQEISLNLNGSLGQGWYYSGNIYQDFDPGTFKIKSSQYQDRTQIYKAAITKRYAENYKNDFALDTWAPLSLCNGTTYHLDIFVGKCSVEIFVDGGRIAMTNLVFPTAPYTSARLYTVGGQATVNHMTVNRLSL
;
A
#
# COMPACT_ATOMS: atom_id res chain seq x y z
N MET A 1 13.04 -17.36 59.57
CA MET A 1 12.17 -18.30 58.84
C MET A 1 11.03 -17.50 58.28
N THR A 2 11.13 -17.13 57.01
CA THR A 2 10.24 -16.17 56.37
C THR A 2 9.75 -16.84 55.08
N HIS A 3 8.47 -17.17 55.05
CA HIS A 3 7.80 -17.76 53.90
C HIS A 3 7.40 -16.64 52.92
N PHE A 4 7.64 -16.86 51.62
CA PHE A 4 7.01 -16.12 50.55
C PHE A 4 6.49 -17.13 49.52
N ASN A 5 5.17 -17.20 49.36
CA ASN A 5 4.50 -17.94 48.29
C ASN A 5 4.19 -16.96 47.15
N LEU A 6 4.59 -17.29 45.92
CA LEU A 6 4.17 -16.57 44.72
C LEU A 6 3.46 -17.53 43.76
N HIS A 7 2.17 -17.26 43.52
CA HIS A 7 1.34 -17.95 42.53
C HIS A 7 1.74 -17.53 41.10
N LEU A 8 2.19 -18.47 40.25
CA LEU A 8 2.35 -18.23 38.82
C LEU A 8 1.03 -18.47 38.08
N GLY A 9 0.43 -17.39 37.58
CA GLY A 9 -0.64 -17.41 36.59
C GLY A 9 -0.09 -17.59 35.17
N ARG A 10 -0.78 -18.42 34.37
CA ARG A 10 -0.42 -18.84 33.00
C ARG A 10 -0.21 -17.64 32.06
N TRP A 11 1.04 -17.44 31.64
CA TRP A 11 1.41 -16.72 30.42
C TRP A 11 2.20 -17.71 29.55
N GLN A 12 1.59 -18.29 28.54
CA GLN A 12 2.32 -19.02 27.50
C GLN A 12 2.79 -18.00 26.47
N THR A 13 4.04 -17.58 26.64
CA THR A 13 4.80 -16.80 25.66
C THR A 13 5.07 -17.63 24.41
N ALA A 14 4.91 -16.96 23.28
CA ALA A 14 5.22 -17.39 21.93
C ALA A 14 6.55 -18.14 21.83
N THR A 15 6.48 -19.39 21.35
CA THR A 15 7.63 -20.11 20.81
C THR A 15 7.65 -19.84 19.31
N LEU A 16 8.46 -18.85 18.91
CA LEU A 16 8.87 -18.63 17.53
C LEU A 16 9.83 -19.77 17.16
N VAL A 17 9.29 -20.84 16.59
CA VAL A 17 10.10 -21.94 16.03
C VAL A 17 10.54 -21.53 14.63
N SER A 18 11.81 -21.14 14.54
CA SER A 18 12.61 -21.18 13.32
C SER A 18 12.83 -22.63 12.90
N LEU A 19 12.44 -22.96 11.66
CA LEU A 19 13.01 -24.00 10.77
C LEU A 19 12.02 -24.26 9.63
N LEU A 20 12.21 -23.60 8.49
CA LEU A 20 11.62 -24.04 7.22
C LEU A 20 12.76 -24.56 6.32
N PHE A 21 13.22 -25.77 6.60
CA PHE A 21 13.83 -26.63 5.58
C PHE A 21 12.67 -27.41 4.94
N ILE A 22 12.26 -27.05 3.73
CA ILE A 22 11.34 -27.88 2.95
C ILE A 22 12.19 -28.84 2.12
N GLY A 23 12.22 -30.10 2.56
CA GLY A 23 12.68 -31.22 1.75
C GLY A 23 11.70 -31.50 0.61
N VAL A 24 12.23 -31.92 -0.53
CA VAL A 24 11.46 -32.30 -1.73
C VAL A 24 10.65 -33.55 -1.43
N ALA A 25 9.34 -33.42 -1.28
CA ALA A 25 8.40 -34.54 -1.24
C ALA A 25 7.77 -34.73 -2.62
N HIS A 26 7.89 -35.95 -3.15
CA HIS A 26 7.23 -36.39 -4.38
C HIS A 26 5.74 -36.57 -4.11
N ALA A 27 4.87 -35.85 -4.83
CA ALA A 27 3.42 -36.02 -4.75
C ALA A 27 2.90 -36.78 -5.98
N GLN A 28 2.28 -37.94 -5.72
CA GLN A 28 1.49 -38.73 -6.66
C GLN A 28 0.25 -37.97 -7.13
N SER A 29 -0.04 -38.05 -8.42
CA SER A 29 -1.20 -37.45 -9.07
C SER A 29 -2.48 -38.22 -8.75
N ASN A 30 -3.55 -37.49 -8.42
CA ASN A 30 -4.92 -37.94 -8.62
C ASN A 30 -5.73 -36.80 -9.24
N ALA A 31 -6.11 -36.98 -10.49
CA ALA A 31 -6.88 -36.04 -11.28
C ALA A 31 -8.38 -36.20 -10.97
N GLY A 32 -8.99 -35.14 -10.44
CA GLY A 32 -10.45 -35.00 -10.31
C GLY A 32 -10.89 -33.70 -10.98
N ALA A 33 -11.48 -33.80 -12.17
CA ALA A 33 -11.98 -32.67 -12.93
C ALA A 33 -13.31 -32.17 -12.34
N GLN A 34 -13.40 -30.88 -12.01
CA GLN A 34 -14.67 -30.24 -11.65
C GLN A 34 -14.91 -29.01 -12.53
N LYS A 35 -16.00 -29.07 -13.31
CA LYS A 35 -16.48 -28.01 -14.23
C LYS A 35 -17.00 -26.81 -13.44
N SER A 36 -16.48 -25.61 -13.70
CA SER A 36 -17.05 -24.36 -13.18
C SER A 36 -18.15 -23.81 -14.08
N LYS A 37 -19.30 -23.56 -13.45
CA LYS A 37 -20.49 -22.89 -13.99
C LYS A 37 -20.24 -21.38 -14.00
N LYS A 38 -20.57 -20.72 -15.11
CA LYS A 38 -20.31 -19.30 -15.37
C LYS A 38 -21.54 -18.49 -14.95
N GLU A 39 -21.46 -17.74 -13.84
CA GLU A 39 -22.40 -16.67 -13.51
C GLU A 39 -21.69 -15.32 -13.60
N SER A 40 -22.25 -14.42 -14.40
CA SER A 40 -21.73 -13.10 -14.71
C SER A 40 -22.28 -12.07 -13.73
N SER A 41 -21.48 -11.67 -12.74
CA SER A 41 -21.69 -10.44 -11.99
C SER A 41 -20.91 -9.30 -12.67
N GLN A 42 -21.63 -8.30 -13.18
CA GLN A 42 -21.06 -7.08 -13.74
C GLN A 42 -20.35 -6.26 -12.66
N THR A 43 -19.02 -6.31 -12.63
CA THR A 43 -18.18 -5.28 -12.01
C THR A 43 -17.78 -4.28 -13.08
N ASN A 44 -17.96 -2.99 -12.79
CA ASN A 44 -17.54 -1.86 -13.62
C ASN A 44 -16.05 -2.05 -13.97
N LYS A 45 -15.80 -2.43 -15.22
CA LYS A 45 -14.46 -2.66 -15.76
C LYS A 45 -13.69 -1.34 -15.74
N GLU A 46 -12.56 -1.34 -15.03
CA GLU A 46 -11.49 -0.38 -15.28
C GLU A 46 -11.27 -0.26 -16.79
N GLU A 47 -11.15 0.98 -17.25
CA GLU A 47 -11.17 1.40 -18.64
C GLU A 47 -10.43 0.44 -19.59
N ASN A 48 -11.22 -0.07 -20.53
CA ASN A 48 -10.88 -0.56 -21.87
C ASN A 48 -9.41 -0.32 -22.30
N ASN A 49 -8.66 -1.42 -22.44
CA ASN A 49 -7.39 -1.52 -23.17
C ASN A 49 -6.17 -0.76 -22.61
N ARG A 50 -5.66 -1.21 -21.46
CA ARG A 50 -4.20 -1.16 -21.17
C ARG A 50 -3.51 -2.43 -21.66
N ASN A 51 -3.80 -2.84 -22.90
CA ASN A 51 -3.36 -4.13 -23.45
C ASN A 51 -1.98 -3.99 -24.10
N VAL A 52 -0.92 -4.12 -23.30
CA VAL A 52 0.44 -4.22 -23.82
C VAL A 52 0.78 -5.71 -23.92
N MET A 53 0.33 -6.35 -25.01
CA MET A 53 0.74 -7.71 -25.35
C MET A 53 2.20 -7.70 -25.81
N LEU A 54 3.11 -8.00 -24.90
CA LEU A 54 4.52 -8.23 -25.20
C LEU A 54 4.90 -9.62 -24.71
N ASN A 55 5.46 -10.45 -25.60
CA ASN A 55 5.83 -11.87 -25.43
C ASN A 55 5.92 -12.36 -23.98
N ALA A 56 5.24 -13.45 -23.63
CA ALA A 56 5.18 -14.02 -22.28
C ALA A 56 6.49 -14.70 -21.78
N ALA A 57 7.61 -14.57 -22.51
CA ALA A 57 8.83 -15.35 -22.29
C ALA A 57 9.64 -14.95 -21.04
N SER A 58 9.30 -13.84 -20.38
CA SER A 58 9.84 -13.46 -19.06
C SER A 58 8.71 -12.80 -18.29
N ALA A 59 8.18 -13.50 -17.29
CA ALA A 59 6.94 -13.18 -16.57
C ALA A 59 7.17 -12.67 -15.14
N ASN A 60 8.42 -12.33 -14.81
CA ASN A 60 8.83 -12.07 -13.43
C ASN A 60 8.74 -10.58 -13.04
N GLY A 61 8.45 -9.68 -13.99
CA GLY A 61 8.14 -8.29 -13.67
C GLY A 61 7.77 -7.45 -14.91
N PRO A 62 7.42 -6.17 -14.70
CA PRO A 62 7.05 -5.25 -15.77
C PRO A 62 8.19 -5.13 -16.79
N ARG A 63 7.83 -5.09 -18.08
CA ARG A 63 8.81 -4.93 -19.16
C ARG A 63 9.25 -3.48 -19.25
N GLU A 64 10.53 -3.29 -19.50
CA GLU A 64 11.09 -2.00 -19.90
C GLU A 64 10.70 -1.68 -21.34
N ILE A 65 10.09 -0.51 -21.55
CA ILE A 65 9.80 0.02 -22.88
C ILE A 65 10.58 1.32 -23.02
N GLN A 66 11.74 1.23 -23.69
CA GLN A 66 12.56 2.40 -23.96
C GLN A 66 11.98 3.23 -25.10
N ILE A 67 11.45 4.41 -24.77
CA ILE A 67 10.92 5.39 -25.74
C ILE A 67 11.97 6.38 -26.28
N GLY A 68 13.27 6.05 -26.16
CA GLY A 68 14.37 6.89 -26.65
C GLY A 68 14.73 8.08 -25.75
N LEU A 69 14.27 8.10 -24.49
CA LEU A 69 14.69 9.06 -23.48
C LEU A 69 15.82 8.46 -22.61
N PRO A 70 16.77 9.29 -22.12
CA PRO A 70 17.91 8.82 -21.32
C PRO A 70 17.55 8.26 -19.92
N SER A 71 16.28 8.32 -19.52
CA SER A 71 15.74 7.81 -18.24
C SER A 71 14.53 6.91 -18.48
N ALA A 72 14.70 5.87 -19.29
CA ALA A 72 13.63 4.92 -19.60
C ALA A 72 13.52 3.75 -18.59
N ASP A 73 13.99 3.97 -17.36
CA ASP A 73 13.91 2.96 -16.30
C ASP A 73 12.45 2.57 -16.01
N VAL A 74 12.24 1.27 -15.75
CA VAL A 74 10.96 0.77 -15.27
C VAL A 74 10.72 1.35 -13.87
N ASN A 75 9.70 2.19 -13.75
CA ASN A 75 9.31 2.74 -12.46
C ASN A 75 8.27 1.82 -11.82
N VAL A 76 8.63 1.18 -10.72
CA VAL A 76 7.69 0.38 -9.90
C VAL A 76 7.56 1.03 -8.54
N LEU A 77 6.31 1.25 -8.14
CA LEU A 77 5.94 1.74 -6.84
C LEU A 77 5.26 0.63 -6.04
N GLU A 78 5.47 0.65 -4.73
CA GLU A 78 4.70 -0.13 -3.76
C GLU A 78 4.09 0.85 -2.74
N ASN A 79 2.76 0.84 -2.65
CA ASN A 79 1.96 1.79 -1.87
C ASN A 79 2.26 3.26 -2.22
N GLY A 80 2.48 3.54 -3.51
CA GLY A 80 2.76 4.89 -4.00
C GLY A 80 4.19 5.38 -3.77
N LEU A 81 5.08 4.56 -3.22
CA LEU A 81 6.50 4.87 -3.04
C LEU A 81 7.36 4.06 -4.01
N PRO A 82 8.41 4.63 -4.62
CA PRO A 82 9.33 3.89 -5.46
C PRO A 82 9.96 2.70 -4.70
N VAL A 83 9.98 1.53 -5.32
CA VAL A 83 10.62 0.33 -4.74
C VAL A 83 12.14 0.47 -4.73
N THR A 84 12.70 1.19 -5.71
CA THR A 84 14.08 1.65 -5.71
C THR A 84 14.18 3.01 -6.38
N TYR A 85 15.18 3.78 -5.96
CA TYR A 85 15.57 5.03 -6.60
C TYR A 85 16.71 4.84 -7.61
N ALA A 86 17.31 3.65 -7.66
CA ALA A 86 18.38 3.30 -8.59
C ALA A 86 18.22 1.87 -9.13
N THR A 87 18.26 1.71 -10.44
CA THR A 87 18.13 0.43 -11.16
C THR A 87 19.47 -0.21 -11.52
N ASN A 88 20.57 0.44 -11.15
CA ASN A 88 21.94 -0.01 -11.35
C ASN A 88 22.68 0.02 -10.00
N PRO A 89 23.36 -1.08 -9.58
CA PRO A 89 23.65 -2.32 -10.31
C PRO A 89 22.54 -3.38 -10.29
N HIS A 90 21.48 -3.19 -9.49
CA HIS A 90 20.39 -4.15 -9.34
C HIS A 90 19.11 -3.62 -10.01
N SER A 91 18.63 -4.36 -11.01
CA SER A 91 17.37 -4.01 -11.69
C SER A 91 16.18 -4.24 -10.77
N VAL A 92 15.06 -3.56 -11.05
CA VAL A 92 13.84 -3.64 -10.24
C VAL A 92 13.34 -5.08 -10.05
N ASN A 93 13.48 -5.93 -11.07
CA ASN A 93 13.04 -7.33 -11.03
C ASN A 93 13.85 -8.20 -10.04
N THR A 94 14.95 -7.70 -9.50
CA THR A 94 15.73 -8.43 -8.47
C THR A 94 15.26 -8.13 -7.04
N ILE A 95 14.55 -7.01 -6.84
CA ILE A 95 14.10 -6.53 -5.53
C ILE A 95 12.57 -6.53 -5.39
N TRP A 96 11.86 -6.57 -6.52
CA TRP A 96 10.40 -6.57 -6.59
C TRP A 96 9.91 -7.64 -7.55
N ARG A 97 8.81 -8.30 -7.18
CA ARG A 97 8.15 -9.34 -7.96
C ARG A 97 6.64 -9.20 -7.84
N GLY A 98 5.93 -9.55 -8.91
CA GLY A 98 4.47 -9.65 -8.93
C GLY A 98 3.96 -10.87 -8.16
N ASP A 99 4.26 -10.95 -6.87
CA ASP A 99 4.09 -12.15 -6.04
C ASP A 99 2.83 -12.10 -5.14
N ALA A 100 2.65 -13.10 -4.28
CA ALA A 100 1.55 -13.19 -3.32
C ALA A 100 1.58 -12.10 -2.23
N SER A 101 2.67 -11.34 -2.10
CA SER A 101 2.75 -10.20 -1.19
C SER A 101 1.91 -9.02 -1.64
N LEU A 102 1.44 -9.02 -2.89
CA LEU A 102 0.68 -7.93 -3.47
C LEU A 102 -0.82 -8.27 -3.49
N SER A 103 -1.65 -7.30 -3.09
CA SER A 103 -3.10 -7.39 -3.16
C SER A 103 -3.63 -6.97 -4.53
N HIS A 104 -3.02 -5.95 -5.12
CA HIS A 104 -3.36 -5.42 -6.44
C HIS A 104 -2.12 -4.79 -7.09
N GLN A 105 -2.10 -4.77 -8.42
CA GLN A 105 -1.06 -4.13 -9.24
C GLN A 105 -1.76 -3.42 -10.40
N GLY A 106 -1.43 -2.14 -10.61
CA GLY A 106 -2.06 -1.31 -11.64
C GLY A 106 -1.03 -0.45 -12.38
N LEU A 107 -1.29 -0.22 -13.67
CA LEU A 107 -0.47 0.67 -14.50
C LEU A 107 -0.92 2.13 -14.32
N LEU A 108 0.01 3.02 -14.05
CA LEU A 108 -0.22 4.46 -14.01
C LEU A 108 -0.26 5.05 -15.43
N LYS A 109 -1.09 6.08 -15.63
CA LYS A 109 -1.11 6.87 -16.87
C LYS A 109 0.19 7.68 -16.97
N ILE A 110 0.67 8.00 -18.18
CA ILE A 110 1.93 8.76 -18.37
C ILE A 110 1.93 10.08 -17.58
N SER A 111 0.82 10.81 -17.57
CA SER A 111 0.67 12.05 -16.81
C SER A 111 0.73 11.83 -15.29
N GLU A 112 0.19 10.71 -14.81
CA GLU A 112 0.22 10.32 -13.40
C GLU A 112 1.65 9.93 -12.98
N THR A 113 2.34 9.13 -13.80
CA THR A 113 3.76 8.79 -13.59
C THR A 113 4.62 10.05 -13.50
N ALA A 114 4.43 11.01 -14.40
CA ALA A 114 5.20 12.26 -14.41
C ALA A 114 5.03 13.05 -13.11
N ILE A 115 3.82 13.07 -12.55
CA ILE A 115 3.54 13.76 -11.28
C ILE A 115 4.08 12.97 -10.08
N THR A 116 3.97 11.65 -10.07
CA THR A 116 4.35 10.82 -8.92
C THR A 116 5.86 10.56 -8.84
N THR A 117 6.52 10.34 -9.97
CA THR A 117 7.92 9.89 -10.03
C THR A 117 8.88 10.96 -10.57
N GLY A 118 8.36 12.02 -11.20
CA GLY A 118 9.18 12.97 -11.95
C GLY A 118 9.70 12.44 -13.30
N ASN A 119 9.43 11.18 -13.64
CA ASN A 119 9.84 10.52 -14.87
C ASN A 119 8.70 10.46 -15.89
N ILE A 120 9.06 10.55 -17.18
CA ILE A 120 8.09 10.41 -18.29
C ILE A 120 8.12 8.97 -18.77
N GLY A 121 7.09 8.19 -18.43
CA GLY A 121 6.99 6.78 -18.83
C GLY A 121 5.79 6.05 -18.23
N TYR A 122 5.70 4.75 -18.52
CA TYR A 122 4.77 3.87 -17.81
C TYR A 122 5.37 3.47 -16.46
N ALA A 123 4.55 3.54 -15.41
CA ALA A 123 4.90 3.03 -14.11
C ALA A 123 3.86 2.02 -13.64
N VAL A 124 4.28 1.10 -12.78
CA VAL A 124 3.39 0.16 -12.09
C VAL A 124 3.30 0.58 -10.65
N ASN A 125 2.09 0.77 -10.12
CA ASN A 125 1.86 0.90 -8.70
C ASN A 125 1.26 -0.40 -8.15
N SER A 126 1.91 -0.94 -7.14
CA SER A 126 1.53 -2.17 -6.47
C SER A 126 1.08 -1.88 -5.05
N PHE A 127 0.17 -2.69 -4.52
CA PHE A 127 -0.39 -2.50 -3.18
C PHE A 127 -0.06 -3.71 -2.32
N THR A 128 0.63 -3.49 -1.21
CA THR A 128 1.00 -4.57 -0.30
C THR A 128 -0.26 -5.25 0.26
N ARG A 129 -0.22 -6.57 0.35
CA ARG A 129 -1.24 -7.37 1.00
C ARG A 129 -1.04 -7.30 2.51
N LEU A 130 -1.78 -6.40 3.14
CA LEU A 130 -1.83 -6.28 4.60
C LEU A 130 -2.73 -7.35 5.21
N GLY A 131 -2.60 -7.55 6.52
CA GLY A 131 -3.43 -8.51 7.25
C GLY A 131 -4.91 -8.13 7.27
N GLN A 132 -5.75 -9.15 7.23
CA GLN A 132 -7.21 -9.06 7.21
C GLN A 132 -7.81 -9.82 8.39
N GLU A 133 -9.11 -9.71 8.61
CA GLU A 133 -9.80 -10.48 9.64
C GLU A 133 -9.67 -11.99 9.38
N GLY A 134 -9.53 -12.77 10.45
CA GLY A 134 -9.35 -14.21 10.37
C GLY A 134 -7.95 -14.62 9.92
N PHE A 135 -7.81 -15.84 9.40
CA PHE A 135 -6.57 -16.39 8.85
C PHE A 135 -6.74 -16.59 7.34
N ASN A 136 -5.82 -16.07 6.55
CA ASN A 136 -5.83 -16.15 5.09
C ASN A 136 -4.47 -16.62 4.58
N GLY A 137 -4.48 -17.47 3.56
CA GLY A 137 -3.28 -17.97 2.91
C GLY A 137 -3.42 -17.94 1.38
N LEU A 138 -2.35 -17.55 0.69
CA LEU A 138 -2.24 -17.57 -0.76
C LEU A 138 -0.93 -18.24 -1.16
N LEU A 139 -1.03 -19.35 -1.89
CA LEU A 139 0.12 -20.07 -2.45
C LEU A 139 0.02 -20.07 -3.97
N ASN A 140 1.03 -19.53 -4.63
CA ASN A 140 1.26 -19.67 -6.05
C ASN A 140 2.50 -20.52 -6.28
N TYR A 141 2.39 -21.49 -7.19
CA TYR A 141 3.50 -22.35 -7.59
C TYR A 141 3.55 -22.42 -9.12
N LYS A 142 4.69 -22.07 -9.69
CA LYS A 142 4.91 -21.99 -11.14
C LYS A 142 6.15 -22.79 -11.51
N THR A 143 6.00 -23.61 -12.56
CA THR A 143 7.09 -24.41 -13.12
C THR A 143 7.00 -24.43 -14.65
N ASN A 144 8.09 -24.78 -15.33
CA ASN A 144 8.13 -24.94 -16.78
C ASN A 144 8.99 -26.13 -17.21
N HIS A 145 8.97 -26.46 -18.50
CA HIS A 145 9.74 -27.58 -19.07
C HIS A 145 11.26 -27.33 -19.10
N PHE A 146 11.72 -26.12 -18.81
CA PHE A 146 13.15 -25.79 -18.67
C PHE A 146 13.66 -25.99 -17.23
N GLY A 147 12.79 -26.34 -16.27
CA GLY A 147 13.17 -26.60 -14.89
C GLY A 147 13.01 -25.40 -13.95
N LEU A 148 12.30 -24.35 -14.37
CA LEU A 148 11.90 -23.23 -13.51
C LEU A 148 11.13 -23.76 -12.30
N GLN A 149 11.47 -23.24 -11.13
CA GLN A 149 10.71 -23.42 -9.90
C GLN A 149 10.49 -22.06 -9.23
N GLU A 150 9.25 -21.60 -9.22
CA GLU A 150 8.85 -20.39 -8.52
C GLU A 150 7.76 -20.72 -7.49
N ILE A 151 8.01 -20.32 -6.25
CA ILE A 151 7.11 -20.51 -5.11
C ILE A 151 6.83 -19.12 -4.53
N SER A 152 5.56 -18.81 -4.33
CA SER A 152 5.13 -17.60 -3.63
C SER A 152 4.04 -17.93 -2.62
N LEU A 153 4.34 -17.72 -1.34
CA LEU A 153 3.45 -18.01 -0.23
C LEU A 153 3.24 -16.73 0.61
N ASN A 154 2.00 -16.28 0.72
CA ASN A 154 1.60 -15.25 1.67
C ASN A 154 0.64 -15.84 2.72
N LEU A 155 0.91 -15.53 3.98
CA LEU A 155 0.05 -15.84 5.12
C LEU A 155 -0.27 -14.55 5.85
N ASN A 156 -1.54 -14.23 6.04
CA ASN A 156 -1.95 -12.99 6.69
C ASN A 156 -3.20 -13.19 7.54
N GLY A 157 -3.40 -12.33 8.53
CA GLY A 157 -4.54 -12.46 9.42
C GLY A 157 -4.58 -11.47 10.57
N SER A 158 -5.57 -11.65 11.44
CA SER A 158 -5.78 -10.85 12.65
C SER A 158 -5.13 -11.52 13.86
N LEU A 159 -4.41 -10.75 14.68
CA LEU A 159 -3.90 -11.17 16.00
C LEU A 159 -4.89 -10.82 17.13
N GLY A 160 -5.99 -10.14 16.81
CA GLY A 160 -6.96 -9.64 17.78
C GLY A 160 -6.66 -8.21 18.24
N GLN A 161 -7.64 -7.57 18.89
CA GLN A 161 -7.57 -6.18 19.36
C GLN A 161 -7.18 -5.19 18.24
N GLY A 162 -7.56 -5.44 16.98
CA GLY A 162 -7.18 -4.58 15.84
C GLY A 162 -5.71 -4.70 15.39
N TRP A 163 -4.96 -5.68 15.89
CA TRP A 163 -3.65 -6.03 15.32
C TRP A 163 -3.80 -7.04 14.19
N TYR A 164 -3.00 -6.86 13.15
CA TYR A 164 -2.95 -7.70 11.96
C TYR A 164 -1.52 -8.00 11.57
N TYR A 165 -1.30 -9.14 10.94
CA TYR A 165 -0.01 -9.57 10.42
C TYR A 165 -0.12 -9.97 8.95
N SER A 166 0.99 -9.86 8.21
CA SER A 166 1.16 -10.45 6.89
C SER A 166 2.62 -10.86 6.73
N GLY A 167 2.84 -12.11 6.32
CA GLY A 167 4.16 -12.66 6.02
C GLY A 167 4.16 -13.23 4.61
N ASN A 168 5.21 -12.96 3.85
CA ASN A 168 5.37 -13.46 2.49
C ASN A 168 6.76 -14.04 2.27
N ILE A 169 6.79 -15.15 1.55
CA ILE A 169 7.99 -15.80 1.05
C ILE A 169 7.83 -15.95 -0.46
N TYR A 170 8.79 -15.42 -1.21
CA TYR A 170 8.93 -15.64 -2.63
C TYR A 170 10.30 -16.23 -2.91
N GLN A 171 10.33 -17.30 -3.70
CA GLN A 171 11.53 -17.95 -4.17
C GLN A 171 11.38 -18.25 -5.64
N ASP A 172 12.38 -17.90 -6.43
CA ASP A 172 12.47 -18.19 -7.84
C ASP A 172 13.84 -18.80 -8.15
N PHE A 173 13.81 -19.97 -8.78
CA PHE A 173 14.96 -20.71 -9.25
C PHE A 173 14.76 -21.01 -10.73
N ASP A 174 15.24 -20.11 -11.59
CA ASP A 174 15.20 -20.26 -13.03
C ASP A 174 16.57 -20.69 -13.58
N PRO A 175 16.74 -21.92 -14.07
CA PRO A 175 17.96 -22.34 -14.77
C PRO A 175 18.13 -21.63 -16.13
N GLY A 176 17.08 -20.99 -16.66
CA GLY A 176 17.05 -20.41 -17.98
C GLY A 176 16.94 -21.46 -19.09
N THR A 177 16.74 -21.00 -20.33
CA THR A 177 16.66 -21.88 -21.50
C THR A 177 18.03 -22.46 -21.89
N PHE A 178 19.12 -21.74 -21.61
CA PHE A 178 20.48 -22.09 -22.02
C PHE A 178 21.34 -22.48 -20.82
N LYS A 179 22.04 -23.61 -20.93
CA LYS A 179 23.01 -24.05 -19.92
C LYS A 179 24.27 -23.18 -19.99
N ILE A 180 24.35 -22.18 -19.13
CA ILE A 180 25.56 -21.38 -18.92
C ILE A 180 26.53 -22.10 -17.97
N LYS A 181 27.84 -22.03 -18.23
CA LYS A 181 28.86 -22.70 -17.39
C LYS A 181 29.18 -21.94 -16.09
N SER A 182 28.87 -20.64 -16.02
CA SER A 182 29.23 -19.77 -14.89
C SER A 182 28.25 -19.81 -13.73
N SER A 183 26.97 -20.13 -13.96
CA SER A 183 25.94 -20.24 -12.92
C SER A 183 24.96 -21.36 -13.29
N GLN A 184 24.45 -22.08 -12.29
CA GLN A 184 23.42 -23.09 -12.50
C GLN A 184 22.01 -22.48 -12.67
N TYR A 185 21.82 -21.25 -12.18
CA TYR A 185 20.57 -20.51 -12.28
C TYR A 185 20.82 -19.17 -12.97
N GLN A 186 20.07 -18.89 -14.02
CA GLN A 186 20.06 -17.59 -14.69
C GLN A 186 19.33 -16.54 -13.84
N ASP A 187 18.26 -16.94 -13.13
CA ASP A 187 17.58 -16.12 -12.13
C ASP A 187 17.47 -16.91 -10.82
N ARG A 188 18.02 -16.35 -9.75
CA ARG A 188 17.86 -16.89 -8.40
C ARG A 188 17.46 -15.74 -7.48
N THR A 189 16.17 -15.61 -7.24
CA THR A 189 15.61 -14.50 -6.46
C THR A 189 14.87 -15.02 -5.25
N GLN A 190 15.10 -14.40 -4.10
CA GLN A 190 14.41 -14.72 -2.85
C GLN A 190 14.00 -13.42 -2.17
N ILE A 191 12.71 -13.28 -1.90
CA ILE A 191 12.16 -12.08 -1.28
C ILE A 191 11.33 -12.51 -0.07
N TYR A 192 11.64 -11.92 1.07
CA TYR A 192 10.94 -12.13 2.33
C TYR A 192 10.34 -10.80 2.75
N LYS A 193 9.02 -10.76 2.96
CA LYS A 193 8.33 -9.55 3.45
C LYS A 193 7.54 -9.90 4.70
N ALA A 194 7.56 -9.01 5.68
CA ALA A 194 6.74 -9.11 6.88
C ALA A 194 6.15 -7.73 7.20
N ALA A 195 4.89 -7.72 7.60
CA ALA A 195 4.17 -6.52 8.01
C ALA A 195 3.34 -6.82 9.25
N ILE A 196 3.34 -5.85 10.18
CA ILE A 196 2.46 -5.82 11.33
C ILE A 196 1.71 -4.50 11.27
N THR A 197 0.39 -4.54 11.41
CA THR A 197 -0.46 -3.35 11.29
C THR A 197 -1.41 -3.27 12.47
N LYS A 198 -1.53 -2.08 13.06
CA LYS A 198 -2.57 -1.75 14.04
C LYS A 198 -3.63 -0.90 13.38
N ARG A 199 -4.89 -1.36 13.39
CA ARG A 199 -6.04 -0.53 13.05
C ARG A 199 -6.62 0.05 14.33
N TYR A 200 -6.81 1.36 14.34
CA TYR A 200 -7.47 2.07 15.42
C TYR A 200 -8.96 2.23 15.06
N ALA A 201 -9.85 1.95 16.01
CA ALA A 201 -11.29 2.10 15.81
C ALA A 201 -11.71 3.58 15.66
N GLU A 202 -10.88 4.49 16.16
CA GLU A 202 -11.07 5.93 16.09
C GLU A 202 -9.97 6.54 15.22
N ASN A 203 -10.36 7.27 14.17
CA ASN A 203 -9.45 8.10 13.35
C ASN A 203 -8.89 9.30 14.13
N TYR A 204 -9.34 9.51 15.37
CA TYR A 204 -8.94 10.59 16.24
C TYR A 204 -8.23 10.02 17.46
N LYS A 205 -6.94 10.33 17.56
CA LYS A 205 -6.14 10.12 18.77
C LYS A 205 -5.79 11.51 19.26
N ASN A 206 -6.19 11.85 20.48
CA ASN A 206 -5.94 13.18 21.05
C ASN A 206 -4.44 13.53 21.05
N ASP A 207 -3.56 12.52 21.14
CA ASP A 207 -2.10 12.66 21.05
C ASP A 207 -1.62 13.22 19.70
N PHE A 208 -2.44 13.14 18.65
CA PHE A 208 -2.16 13.71 17.32
C PHE A 208 -3.13 14.85 16.98
N ALA A 209 -3.85 15.40 17.96
CA ALA A 209 -4.66 16.59 17.73
C ALA A 209 -3.75 17.77 17.43
N LEU A 210 -3.85 18.28 16.19
CA LEU A 210 -3.16 19.50 15.78
C LEU A 210 -4.07 20.69 16.11
N ASP A 211 -3.67 21.48 17.10
CA ASP A 211 -4.25 22.80 17.33
C ASP A 211 -3.39 23.86 16.62
N THR A 212 -4.01 24.63 15.75
CA THR A 212 -3.35 25.64 14.93
C THR A 212 -3.87 27.00 15.34
N TRP A 213 -2.95 27.91 15.70
CA TRP A 213 -3.28 29.27 16.08
C TRP A 213 -2.42 30.27 15.30
N ALA A 214 -2.96 31.47 15.08
CA ALA A 214 -2.26 32.53 14.39
C ALA A 214 -2.54 33.89 15.06
N PRO A 215 -1.55 34.79 15.16
CA PRO A 215 -1.76 36.10 15.74
C PRO A 215 -2.60 36.99 14.80
N LEU A 216 -3.73 37.48 15.31
CA LEU A 216 -4.63 38.37 14.56
C LEU A 216 -4.07 39.80 14.39
N SER A 217 -2.92 40.13 15.00
CA SER A 217 -2.25 41.42 14.81
C SER A 217 -1.77 41.66 13.37
N LEU A 218 -1.78 40.63 12.52
CA LEU A 218 -1.51 40.72 11.09
C LEU A 218 -2.69 41.29 10.27
N CYS A 219 -3.88 41.30 10.88
CA CYS A 219 -5.12 41.77 10.29
C CYS A 219 -5.44 43.20 10.77
N ASN A 220 -6.05 44.01 9.92
CA ASN A 220 -6.35 45.40 10.25
C ASN A 220 -7.75 45.52 10.88
N GLY A 221 -7.81 46.00 12.12
CA GLY A 221 -9.08 46.25 12.82
C GLY A 221 -9.63 45.04 13.55
N THR A 222 -10.93 45.10 13.88
CA THR A 222 -11.65 44.10 14.70
C THR A 222 -12.61 43.23 13.88
N THR A 223 -12.66 43.43 12.56
CA THR A 223 -13.51 42.66 11.63
C THR A 223 -12.59 41.87 10.72
N TYR A 224 -12.88 40.58 10.57
CA TYR A 224 -12.09 39.65 9.77
C TYR A 224 -12.98 38.98 8.73
N HIS A 225 -12.46 38.83 7.51
CA HIS A 225 -13.09 38.01 6.47
C HIS A 225 -12.51 36.61 6.52
N LEU A 226 -13.34 35.59 6.73
CA LEU A 226 -12.89 34.19 6.78
C LEU A 226 -13.40 33.42 5.56
N ASP A 227 -12.48 32.82 4.82
CA ASP A 227 -12.78 31.83 3.80
C ASP A 227 -12.40 30.44 4.33
N ILE A 228 -13.39 29.58 4.51
CA ILE A 228 -13.21 28.23 5.07
C ILE A 228 -13.53 27.20 3.99
N PHE A 229 -12.55 26.39 3.65
CA PHE A 229 -12.67 25.29 2.70
C PHE A 229 -12.64 23.97 3.47
N VAL A 230 -13.61 23.11 3.22
CA VAL A 230 -13.70 21.78 3.83
C VAL A 230 -13.65 20.76 2.69
N GLY A 231 -12.49 20.11 2.57
CA GLY A 231 -12.25 19.04 1.63
C GLY A 231 -12.60 17.65 2.15
N LYS A 232 -12.27 16.61 1.38
CA LYS A 232 -12.42 15.21 1.82
C LYS A 232 -11.47 14.86 2.96
N CYS A 233 -10.25 15.40 2.92
CA CYS A 233 -9.18 15.06 3.86
C CYS A 233 -8.49 16.27 4.50
N SER A 234 -9.04 17.47 4.31
CA SER A 234 -8.44 18.72 4.80
C SER A 234 -9.50 19.76 5.15
N VAL A 235 -9.13 20.67 6.05
CA VAL A 235 -9.82 21.93 6.28
C VAL A 235 -8.80 23.04 6.12
N GLU A 236 -9.09 24.02 5.27
CA GLU A 236 -8.30 25.22 5.10
C GLU A 236 -9.08 26.46 5.56
N ILE A 237 -8.42 27.37 6.25
CA ILE A 237 -8.96 28.66 6.68
C ILE A 237 -8.03 29.76 6.19
N PHE A 238 -8.59 30.72 5.47
CA PHE A 238 -7.92 31.93 5.04
C PHE A 238 -8.57 33.14 5.69
N VAL A 239 -7.76 34.07 6.17
CA VAL A 239 -8.22 35.34 6.76
C VAL A 239 -7.78 36.50 5.88
N ASP A 240 -8.71 37.41 5.59
CA ASP A 240 -8.50 38.65 4.83
C ASP A 240 -7.76 38.42 3.50
N GLY A 241 -8.24 37.48 2.70
CA GLY A 241 -7.64 37.15 1.40
C GLY A 241 -6.30 36.40 1.48
N GLY A 242 -6.04 35.73 2.61
CA GLY A 242 -4.85 34.89 2.81
C GLY A 242 -3.70 35.57 3.56
N ARG A 243 -3.94 36.71 4.23
CA ARG A 243 -2.97 37.29 5.18
C ARG A 243 -2.58 36.31 6.26
N ILE A 244 -3.54 35.49 6.67
CA ILE A 244 -3.33 34.30 7.49
C ILE A 244 -3.92 33.13 6.72
N ALA A 245 -3.17 32.04 6.63
CA ALA A 245 -3.62 30.77 6.07
C ALA A 245 -3.30 29.65 7.06
N MET A 246 -4.28 28.80 7.33
CA MET A 246 -4.15 27.64 8.20
C MET A 246 -4.75 26.43 7.50
N THR A 247 -4.06 25.30 7.58
CA THR A 247 -4.51 24.03 7.01
C THR A 247 -4.36 22.94 8.05
N ASN A 248 -5.38 22.09 8.16
CA ASN A 248 -5.33 20.91 8.99
C ASN A 248 -5.85 19.69 8.22
N LEU A 249 -5.26 18.53 8.48
CA LEU A 249 -5.70 17.27 7.89
C LEU A 249 -6.79 16.66 8.75
N VAL A 250 -7.87 16.21 8.11
CA VAL A 250 -9.00 15.57 8.79
C VAL A 250 -9.32 14.26 8.08
N PHE A 251 -9.67 13.21 8.84
CA PHE A 251 -9.92 11.88 8.27
C PHE A 251 -11.34 11.40 8.63
N PRO A 252 -12.38 11.90 7.94
CA PRO A 252 -13.77 11.53 8.24
C PRO A 252 -14.03 10.05 7.94
N THR A 253 -14.75 9.37 8.83
CA THR A 253 -15.36 8.04 8.55
C THR A 253 -16.79 8.15 8.00
N ALA A 254 -17.41 9.33 8.12
CA ALA A 254 -18.74 9.65 7.60
C ALA A 254 -18.76 11.12 7.10
N PRO A 255 -19.69 11.50 6.21
CA PRO A 255 -19.79 12.88 5.73
C PRO A 255 -19.96 13.89 6.87
N TYR A 256 -19.22 14.99 6.83
CA TYR A 256 -19.43 16.10 7.77
C TYR A 256 -20.75 16.81 7.47
N THR A 257 -21.60 16.91 8.49
CA THR A 257 -22.94 17.53 8.38
C THR A 257 -23.05 18.86 9.13
N SER A 258 -22.03 19.24 9.90
CA SER A 258 -22.05 20.47 10.69
C SER A 258 -20.65 21.07 10.83
N ALA A 259 -20.57 22.40 10.80
CA ALA A 259 -19.41 23.18 11.24
C ALA A 259 -19.84 24.11 12.37
N ARG A 260 -18.98 24.31 13.38
CA ARG A 260 -19.24 25.18 14.52
C ARG A 260 -18.09 26.17 14.68
N LEU A 261 -18.42 27.46 14.69
CA LEU A 261 -17.51 28.54 15.08
C LEU A 261 -17.93 29.01 16.48
N TYR A 262 -16.97 29.24 17.36
CA TYR A 262 -17.22 29.73 18.71
C TYR A 262 -16.07 30.60 19.19
N THR A 263 -16.37 31.47 20.16
CA THR A 263 -15.38 32.27 20.88
C THR A 263 -15.34 31.82 22.34
N VAL A 264 -14.16 31.90 22.95
CA VAL A 264 -13.98 31.65 24.39
C VAL A 264 -13.65 32.98 25.06
N GLY A 265 -14.41 33.36 26.10
CA GLY A 265 -14.13 34.56 26.88
C GLY A 265 -14.51 35.90 26.22
N GLY A 266 -15.26 35.88 25.12
CA GLY A 266 -15.70 37.09 24.41
C GLY A 266 -16.92 36.85 23.51
N GLN A 267 -17.45 37.93 22.93
CA GLN A 267 -18.56 37.88 21.96
C GLN A 267 -18.03 38.14 20.55
N ALA A 268 -18.54 37.40 19.58
CA ALA A 268 -18.34 37.66 18.16
C ALA A 268 -19.70 37.80 17.47
N THR A 269 -19.77 38.75 16.54
CA THR A 269 -20.95 38.98 15.71
C THR A 269 -20.64 38.58 14.28
N VAL A 270 -21.48 37.72 13.71
CA VAL A 270 -21.39 37.34 12.30
C VAL A 270 -22.30 38.27 11.49
N ASN A 271 -21.72 39.19 10.75
CA ASN A 271 -22.47 40.15 9.95
C ASN A 271 -23.00 39.54 8.64
N HIS A 272 -22.22 38.66 8.01
CA HIS A 272 -22.57 38.00 6.76
C HIS A 272 -21.97 36.60 6.72
N MET A 273 -22.72 35.63 6.20
CA MET A 273 -22.26 34.26 6.04
C MET A 273 -22.87 33.67 4.77
N THR A 274 -22.00 33.13 3.92
CA THR A 274 -22.40 32.43 2.70
C THR A 274 -21.84 31.02 2.73
N VAL A 275 -22.68 30.03 2.47
CA VAL A 275 -22.28 28.62 2.43
C VAL A 275 -22.54 28.09 1.04
N ASN A 276 -21.47 27.64 0.38
CA ASN A 276 -21.52 27.10 -0.96
C ASN A 276 -21.05 25.66 -0.97
N ARG A 277 -21.71 24.81 -1.77
CA ARG A 277 -21.21 23.48 -2.07
C ARG A 277 -20.21 23.58 -3.20
N LEU A 278 -18.97 23.16 -2.94
CA LEU A 278 -17.96 23.01 -4.00
C LEU A 278 -18.28 21.73 -4.79
N SER A 279 -18.57 21.88 -6.08
CA SER A 279 -18.62 20.76 -7.03
C SER A 279 -17.35 20.78 -7.87
N LEU A 280 -16.58 19.70 -7.81
CA LEU A 280 -15.53 19.37 -8.78
C LEU A 280 -16.13 18.47 -9.86
#